data_AF-A0A812NUG5-F1
#
_entry.id   AF-A0A812NUG5-F1
#
_cell.length_a   1.000
_cell.length_b   1.000
_cell.length_c   1.000
_cell.angle_alpha   90.00
_cell.angle_beta   90.00
_cell.angle_gamma   90.00
#
_symmetry.space_group_name_H-M   'P 1'
#
loop_
_entity.id
_entity.type
_entity.pdbx_description
1 polymer ?
#
loop_
_entity_poly.entity_id
_entity_poly.type
_entity_poly.pdbx_seq_one_letter_code
_entity_poly.pdbx_strand_id
1 'polypeptide(L)'
;AVHGDFVGAQEQRQRQQDRAESWVRRNAQHCPGCRAIVQRNGGCNHMVCRCGTHFCYVCGRPWDEHTSQEGGIDYYVCRMPKADRNSHALDNTMVQQFE
;
A
#
# COMPACT_ATOMS: atom_id res chain seq x y z
N ALA A 1 -11.79 -36.12 -30.71
CA ALA A 1 -10.88 -35.05 -31.17
C ALA A 1 -10.99 -33.87 -30.20
N VAL A 2 -9.86 -33.49 -29.60
CA VAL A 2 -9.53 -32.20 -28.93
C VAL A 2 -10.59 -31.45 -28.11
N HIS A 3 -10.85 -31.91 -26.89
CA HIS A 3 -11.41 -31.06 -25.81
C HIS A 3 -10.44 -30.99 -24.62
N GLY A 4 -9.15 -30.74 -24.88
CA GLY A 4 -8.09 -30.96 -23.90
C GLY A 4 -7.18 -29.78 -23.54
N ASP A 5 -7.28 -28.62 -24.22
CA ASP A 5 -6.18 -27.62 -24.18
C ASP A 5 -6.61 -26.20 -23.76
N PHE A 6 -7.90 -25.94 -23.52
CA PHE A 6 -8.37 -24.57 -23.21
C PHE A 6 -8.23 -24.19 -21.72
N VAL A 7 -8.33 -25.17 -20.81
CA VAL A 7 -8.29 -24.94 -19.35
C VAL A 7 -6.89 -24.49 -18.90
N GLY A 8 -5.83 -25.09 -19.45
CA GLY A 8 -4.45 -24.79 -19.02
C GLY A 8 -3.97 -23.38 -19.35
N ALA A 9 -4.39 -22.80 -20.48
CA ALA A 9 -3.95 -21.49 -20.91
C ALA A 9 -4.56 -20.34 -20.08
N GLN A 10 -5.81 -20.50 -19.59
CA GLN A 10 -6.46 -19.51 -18.74
C GLN A 10 -5.83 -19.46 -17.34
N GLU A 11 -5.57 -20.62 -16.73
CA GLU A 11 -4.93 -20.70 -15.41
C GLU A 11 -3.49 -20.16 -15.41
N GLN A 12 -2.72 -20.40 -16.48
CA GLN A 12 -1.37 -19.86 -16.61
C GLN A 12 -1.36 -18.34 -16.71
N ARG A 13 -2.34 -17.74 -17.42
CA ARG A 13 -2.51 -16.28 -17.46
C ARG A 13 -2.88 -15.72 -16.09
N GLN A 14 -3.80 -16.38 -15.37
CA GLN A 14 -4.19 -15.96 -14.01
C GLN A 14 -2.98 -15.96 -13.06
N ARG A 15 -2.19 -17.05 -13.03
CA ARG A 15 -0.98 -17.15 -12.20
C ARG A 15 0.04 -16.04 -12.49
N GLN A 16 0.17 -15.64 -13.76
CA GLN A 16 1.05 -14.54 -14.14
C GLN A 16 0.52 -13.18 -13.66
N GLN A 17 -0.79 -12.95 -13.76
CA GLN A 17 -1.43 -11.73 -13.24
C GLN A 17 -1.28 -11.63 -11.72
N ASP A 18 -1.53 -12.71 -10.97
CA ASP A 18 -1.40 -12.73 -9.51
C ASP A 18 0.06 -12.43 -9.08
N ARG A 19 1.03 -12.96 -9.83
CA ARG A 19 2.46 -12.70 -9.58
C ARG A 19 2.82 -11.25 -9.87
N ALA A 20 2.31 -10.67 -10.95
CA ALA A 20 2.52 -9.27 -11.28
C ALA A 20 1.89 -8.35 -10.22
N GLU A 21 0.67 -8.64 -9.78
CA GLU A 21 -0.01 -7.85 -8.75
C GLU A 21 0.73 -7.92 -7.41
N SER A 22 1.17 -9.13 -7.01
CA SER A 22 1.97 -9.33 -5.80
C SER A 22 3.29 -8.56 -5.85
N TRP A 23 3.92 -8.49 -7.02
CA TRP A 23 5.13 -7.70 -7.23
C TRP A 23 4.86 -6.20 -7.07
N VAL A 24 3.80 -5.67 -7.68
CA VAL A 24 3.42 -4.24 -7.55
C VAL A 24 3.13 -3.89 -6.09
N ARG A 25 2.40 -4.76 -5.36
CA ARG A 25 2.08 -4.55 -3.94
C ARG A 25 3.32 -4.51 -3.04
N ARG A 26 4.43 -5.12 -3.44
CA ARG A 26 5.70 -5.17 -2.67
C ARG A 26 6.66 -4.05 -3.06
N ASN A 27 6.64 -3.62 -4.32
CA ASN A 27 7.64 -2.72 -4.90
C ASN A 27 7.11 -1.30 -5.16
N ALA A 28 5.82 -1.06 -4.92
CA ALA A 28 5.22 0.25 -5.11
C ALA A 28 4.30 0.61 -3.94
N GLN A 29 4.29 1.90 -3.59
CA GLN A 29 3.43 2.48 -2.56
C GLN A 29 2.78 3.77 -3.10
N HIS A 30 1.54 4.02 -2.70
CA HIS A 30 0.83 5.24 -3.09
C HIS A 30 1.20 6.38 -2.14
N CYS A 31 1.43 7.57 -2.69
CA CYS A 31 1.59 8.79 -1.91
C CYS A 31 0.25 9.18 -1.26
N PRO A 32 0.19 9.46 0.05
CA PRO A 32 -1.06 9.90 0.71
C PRO A 32 -1.54 11.28 0.24
N GLY A 33 -0.64 12.14 -0.25
CA GLY A 33 -0.98 13.49 -0.72
C GLY A 33 -1.54 13.51 -2.14
N CYS A 34 -0.81 12.95 -3.12
CA CYS A 34 -1.17 13.02 -4.54
C CYS A 34 -1.59 11.68 -5.17
N ARG A 35 -1.58 10.58 -4.41
CA ARG A 35 -1.85 9.20 -4.86
C ARG A 35 -0.94 8.68 -5.98
N ALA A 36 0.12 9.40 -6.32
CA ALA A 36 1.12 8.93 -7.27
C ALA A 36 1.73 7.61 -6.76
N ILE A 37 1.93 6.67 -7.69
CA ILE A 37 2.61 5.41 -7.42
C ILE A 37 4.11 5.70 -7.33
N VAL A 38 4.68 5.47 -6.16
CA VAL A 38 6.09 5.69 -5.87
C VAL A 38 6.77 4.32 -5.72
N GLN A 39 7.76 4.08 -6.56
CA GLN A 39 8.64 2.91 -6.46
C GLN A 39 9.79 3.21 -5.49
N ARG A 40 10.16 2.24 -4.65
CA ARG A 40 11.33 2.37 -3.76
C ARG A 40 12.61 2.24 -4.57
N ASN A 41 13.53 3.19 -4.43
CA ASN A 41 14.86 3.15 -5.06
C ASN A 41 15.98 2.67 -4.08
N GLY A 42 15.61 1.92 -3.05
CA GLY A 42 16.49 1.56 -1.91
C GLY A 42 16.57 2.65 -0.84
N GLY A 43 17.09 2.30 0.36
CA GLY A 43 17.26 3.22 1.50
C GLY A 43 16.31 2.98 2.67
N CYS A 44 16.16 3.99 3.55
CA CYS A 44 15.27 3.97 4.71
C CYS A 44 13.78 3.92 4.31
N ASN A 45 12.87 3.80 5.29
CA ASN A 45 11.43 3.77 5.05
C ASN A 45 10.84 5.18 4.81
N HIS A 46 11.58 6.24 5.11
CA HIS A 46 11.19 7.62 4.85
C HIS A 46 11.32 7.94 3.36
N MET A 47 10.20 8.23 2.70
CA MET A 47 10.17 8.62 1.30
C MET A 47 9.54 9.99 1.13
N VAL A 48 10.07 10.74 0.16
CA VAL A 48 9.54 12.05 -0.24
C VAL A 48 8.97 11.92 -1.64
N CYS A 49 7.68 12.22 -1.78
CA CYS A 49 7.03 12.25 -3.08
C CYS A 49 7.45 13.51 -3.86
N ARG A 50 7.31 13.49 -5.19
CA ARG A 50 7.51 14.67 -6.03
C ARG A 50 6.58 15.84 -5.71
N CYS A 51 5.44 15.57 -5.05
CA CYS A 51 4.54 16.61 -4.55
C CYS A 51 5.02 17.26 -3.24
N GLY A 52 6.15 16.83 -2.68
CA GLY A 52 6.70 17.33 -1.42
C GLY A 52 6.17 16.62 -0.16
N THR A 53 5.24 15.66 -0.30
CA THR A 53 4.73 14.92 0.86
C THR A 53 5.74 13.87 1.32
N HIS A 54 6.05 13.91 2.63
CA HIS A 54 6.87 12.92 3.32
C HIS A 54 5.99 11.80 3.85
N PHE A 55 6.32 10.55 3.55
CA PHE A 55 5.52 9.40 3.96
C PHE A 55 6.38 8.16 4.20
N CYS A 56 5.87 7.23 4.99
CA CYS A 56 6.52 5.95 5.22
C CYS A 56 6.18 4.99 4.05
N TYR A 57 7.18 4.44 3.39
CA TYR A 57 6.99 3.45 2.32
C TYR A 57 6.28 2.18 2.82
N VAL A 58 6.54 1.79 4.08
CA VAL A 58 6.02 0.55 4.64
C VAL A 58 4.55 0.67 4.99
N CYS A 59 4.10 1.71 5.69
CA CYS A 59 2.67 1.82 6.02
C CYS A 59 1.90 2.71 5.04
N GLY A 60 2.54 3.63 4.32
CA GLY A 60 1.88 4.58 3.42
C GLY A 60 1.31 5.81 4.11
N ARG A 61 1.51 5.96 5.42
CA ARG A 61 1.07 7.11 6.22
C ARG A 61 2.06 8.28 6.10
N PRO A 62 1.60 9.52 6.31
CA PRO A 62 2.46 10.69 6.54
C PRO A 62 3.60 10.38 7.51
N TRP A 63 4.80 10.88 7.19
CA TRP A 63 5.97 10.67 8.04
C TRP A 63 5.84 11.42 9.38
N ASP A 64 5.05 12.50 9.42
CA ASP A 64 4.78 13.27 10.64
C ASP A 64 4.16 12.39 11.75
N GLU A 65 3.33 11.40 11.39
CA GLU A 65 2.77 10.41 12.33
C GLU A 65 3.85 9.48 12.93
N HIS A 66 5.04 9.37 12.32
CA HIS A 66 6.17 8.60 12.86
C HIS A 66 7.09 9.46 13.74
N THR A 67 6.91 10.78 13.73
CA THR A 67 7.70 11.71 14.54
C THR A 67 7.04 12.02 15.90
N SER A 68 5.76 11.68 16.08
CA SER A 68 5.06 11.86 17.34
C SER A 68 5.52 10.84 18.39
N GLN A 69 5.56 11.29 19.65
CA GLN A 69 6.29 10.68 20.78
C GLN A 69 5.81 9.28 21.21
N GLU A 70 4.82 8.69 20.54
CA GLU A 70 4.26 7.37 20.87
C GLU A 70 4.75 6.26 19.92
N GLY A 71 5.37 6.63 18.79
CA GLY A 71 5.79 5.69 17.74
C GLY A 71 7.29 5.60 17.47
N GLY A 72 8.09 6.57 17.95
CA GLY A 72 9.54 6.62 17.75
C GLY A 72 9.99 6.77 16.28
N ILE A 73 11.05 7.52 16.04
CA ILE A 73 11.57 7.79 14.68
C ILE A 73 12.43 6.59 14.20
N ASP A 74 11.84 5.41 14.05
CA ASP A 74 12.57 4.26 13.49
C ASP A 74 12.59 4.32 11.95
N TYR A 75 13.71 4.80 11.42
CA TYR A 75 13.95 4.97 9.99
C TYR A 75 13.97 3.65 9.20
N TYR A 76 14.13 2.50 9.87
CA TYR A 76 14.33 1.20 9.21
C TYR A 76 13.22 0.19 9.53
N VAL A 77 12.52 0.34 10.65
CA VAL A 77 11.41 -0.54 11.04
C VAL A 77 10.13 0.27 11.24
N CYS A 78 9.11 -0.01 10.43
CA CYS A 78 7.78 0.53 10.62
C CYS A 78 6.88 -0.53 11.26
N ARG A 79 6.37 -0.25 12.46
CA ARG A 79 5.39 -1.11 13.16
C ARG A 79 3.94 -0.62 13.02
N MET A 80 3.75 0.55 12.40
CA MET A 80 2.43 1.15 12.17
C MET A 80 1.61 0.32 11.17
N PRO A 81 0.28 0.20 11.37
CA PRO A 81 -0.60 -0.45 10.41
C PRO A 81 -0.61 0.29 9.06
N LYS A 82 -0.67 -0.46 7.95
CA LYS A 82 -0.82 0.11 6.60
C LYS A 82 -1.99 1.09 6.56
N ALA A 83 -1.77 2.28 6.01
CA ALA A 83 -2.82 3.19 5.61
C ALA A 83 -3.79 2.43 4.72
N ASP A 84 -5.06 2.50 5.07
CA ASP A 84 -6.14 2.03 4.25
C ASP A 84 -6.05 2.74 2.90
N ARG A 85 -5.84 1.95 1.84
CA ARG A 85 -5.76 2.44 0.45
C ARG A 85 -7.10 3.02 -0.04
N ASN A 86 -8.11 3.02 0.82
CA ASN A 86 -9.47 3.50 0.60
C ASN A 86 -9.95 4.41 1.75
N SER A 87 -9.13 5.38 2.13
CA SER A 87 -9.44 6.40 3.17
C SER A 87 -10.48 7.43 2.76
N HIS A 88 -11.20 7.20 1.65
CA HIS A 88 -12.52 7.82 1.38
C HIS A 88 -13.68 6.98 1.93
N ALA A 89 -13.41 5.95 2.75
CA ALA A 89 -14.42 5.15 3.42
C ALA A 89 -14.39 5.32 4.95
N LEU A 90 -13.90 6.46 5.45
CA LEU A 90 -13.96 6.83 6.87
C LEU A 90 -14.72 8.14 7.11
N ASP A 91 -15.79 8.34 6.34
CA ASP A 91 -16.94 9.18 6.66
C ASP A 91 -18.21 8.32 6.57
N ASN A 92 -18.19 7.18 7.25
CA ASN A 92 -19.41 6.59 7.79
C ASN A 92 -19.12 5.86 9.10
N THR A 93 -18.69 6.64 10.10
CA THR A 93 -18.91 6.25 11.49
C THR A 93 -20.42 6.13 11.67
N MET A 94 -20.96 4.92 11.54
CA MET A 94 -22.24 4.58 12.15
C MET A 94 -22.09 4.86 13.65
N VAL A 95 -22.50 6.05 14.06
CA VAL A 95 -22.83 6.32 15.46
C VAL A 95 -24.09 5.50 15.73
N GLN A 96 -23.92 4.24 16.13
CA GLN A 96 -25.01 3.50 16.74
C GLN A 96 -25.28 4.15 18.10
N GLN A 97 -26.25 5.07 18.11
CA GLN A 97 -26.97 5.46 19.32
C GLN A 97 -27.62 4.20 19.88
N PHE A 98 -27.20 3.80 21.07
CA PHE A 98 -28.01 2.95 21.93
C PHE A 98 -29.14 3.82 22.51
N GLU A 99 -30.36 3.28 22.48
CA GLU A 99 -31.55 3.84 23.16
C GLU A 99 -31.37 3.91 24.68
#